data_AF-A0A5J9W6U3-F1
#
_entry.id   AF-A0A5J9W6U3-F1
#
_cell.length_a   1.000
_cell.length_b   1.000
_cell.length_c   1.000
_cell.angle_alpha   90.00
_cell.angle_beta   90.00
_cell.angle_gamma   90.00
#
_symmetry.space_group_name_H-M   'P 1'
#
loop_
_entity.id
_entity.type
_entity.pdbx_description
1 polymer ?
#
loop_
_entity_poly.entity_id
_entity_poly.type
_entity_poly.pdbx_seq_one_letter_code
_entity_poly.pdbx_strand_id
1 'polypeptide(L)'
;MARGTFANIRIVNKFLNGEVGPKTIHVPTGEKLYVFDAAMRYKSEGHDTIVLAGAEYGSGSSLKAVIAKSFERIHRSNLVGMGIIPLCFKAGEDADSLGLTGHERYNIELPTNLSEIRPGQDVTVTTDNGKSFSCILRFDTEVELAYFNHGGILPYVIRNLAGAQN
;
A
#
# COMPACT_ATOMS: atom_id res chain seq x y z
N MET A 1 -4.85 13.20 -11.47
CA MET A 1 -3.38 13.45 -11.45
C MET A 1 -2.61 12.14 -11.22
N ALA A 2 -2.69 11.15 -12.12
CA ALA A 2 -1.97 9.88 -11.91
C ALA A 2 -0.46 10.01 -12.21
N ARG A 3 -0.10 10.69 -13.31
CA ARG A 3 1.28 10.83 -13.81
C ARG A 3 2.23 11.62 -12.89
N GLY A 4 1.70 12.44 -11.97
CA GLY A 4 2.49 13.21 -11.01
C GLY A 4 2.83 12.47 -9.72
N THR A 5 2.24 11.29 -9.50
CA THR A 5 2.49 10.48 -8.30
C THR A 5 3.88 9.85 -8.39
N PHE A 6 4.68 10.02 -7.33
CA PHE A 6 6.09 9.63 -7.29
C PHE A 6 6.94 10.23 -8.42
N ALA A 7 6.53 11.37 -8.99
CA ALA A 7 7.27 12.07 -10.04
C ALA A 7 8.31 13.07 -9.50
N ASN A 8 8.47 13.17 -8.16
CA ASN A 8 9.41 14.09 -7.56
C ASN A 8 10.85 13.67 -7.88
N ILE A 9 11.63 14.61 -8.42
CA ILE A 9 13.02 14.42 -8.82
C ILE A 9 13.97 14.08 -7.66
N ARG A 10 13.52 14.22 -6.41
CA ARG A 10 14.28 13.93 -5.20
C ARG A 10 13.95 12.59 -4.55
N ILE A 11 13.07 11.79 -5.15
CA ILE A 11 12.77 10.46 -4.61
C ILE A 11 14.02 9.59 -4.65
N VAL A 12 14.27 8.89 -3.56
CA VAL A 12 15.31 7.87 -3.47
C VAL A 12 14.61 6.52 -3.41
N ASN A 13 14.73 5.75 -4.49
CA ASN A 13 14.19 4.40 -4.56
C ASN A 13 15.30 3.40 -4.25
N LYS A 14 15.13 2.57 -3.21
CA LYS A 14 16.14 1.59 -2.79
C LYS A 14 16.49 0.58 -3.89
N PHE A 15 15.60 0.32 -4.86
CA PHE A 15 15.91 -0.50 -6.02
C PHE A 15 17.05 0.05 -6.90
N LEU A 16 17.29 1.36 -6.84
CA LEU A 16 18.23 2.04 -7.74
C LEU A 16 19.57 2.37 -7.06
N ASN A 17 19.91 1.70 -5.96
CA ASN A 17 21.21 1.80 -5.28
C ASN A 17 21.68 3.24 -5.03
N GLY A 18 20.76 4.13 -4.64
CA GLY A 18 21.05 5.53 -4.33
C GLY A 18 20.88 6.51 -5.49
N GLU A 19 20.50 6.06 -6.70
CA GLU A 19 20.07 6.96 -7.77
C GLU A 19 18.85 7.76 -7.31
N VAL A 20 18.95 9.08 -7.43
CA VAL A 20 17.85 10.00 -7.10
C VAL A 20 17.03 10.26 -8.35
N GLY A 21 15.72 10.02 -8.27
CA GLY A 21 14.80 10.34 -9.34
C GLY A 21 13.51 9.52 -9.29
N PRO A 22 12.52 9.88 -10.14
CA PRO A 22 11.19 9.29 -10.14
C PRO A 22 11.13 7.98 -10.93
N LYS A 23 12.09 7.09 -10.69
CA LYS A 23 12.25 5.83 -11.42
C LYS A 23 12.12 4.63 -10.48
N THR A 24 11.81 3.48 -11.07
CA THR A 24 11.77 2.17 -10.40
C THR A 24 12.18 1.08 -11.37
N ILE A 25 12.34 -0.14 -10.86
CA ILE A 25 12.55 -1.34 -11.66
C ILE A 25 11.20 -2.04 -11.85
N HIS A 26 10.90 -2.42 -13.09
CA HIS A 26 9.86 -3.40 -13.37
C HIS A 26 10.42 -4.79 -13.09
N VAL A 27 10.13 -5.33 -11.90
CA VAL A 27 10.76 -6.55 -11.36
C VAL A 27 10.74 -7.73 -12.34
N PRO A 28 9.63 -8.06 -13.04
CA PRO A 28 9.62 -9.20 -13.97
C PRO A 28 10.62 -9.09 -15.12
N THR A 29 10.92 -7.87 -15.59
CA THR A 29 11.79 -7.65 -16.77
C THR A 29 13.15 -7.08 -16.41
N GLY A 30 13.33 -6.58 -15.18
CA GLY A 30 14.53 -5.85 -14.75
C GLY A 30 14.66 -4.45 -15.37
N GLU A 31 13.66 -3.99 -16.13
CA GLU A 31 13.74 -2.72 -16.86
C GLU A 31 13.56 -1.52 -15.92
N LYS A 32 14.45 -0.52 -16.05
CA LYS A 32 14.33 0.74 -15.32
C LYS A 32 13.37 1.70 -16.04
N LEU A 33 12.25 2.02 -15.39
CA LEU A 33 11.18 2.86 -15.93
C LEU A 33 10.87 4.02 -14.99
N TYR A 34 10.15 5.03 -15.48
CA TYR A 34 9.48 5.98 -14.58
C TYR A 34 8.40 5.26 -13.78
N VAL A 35 8.16 5.70 -12.55
CA VAL A 35 7.21 5.01 -11.63
C VAL A 35 5.82 4.88 -12.25
N PHE A 36 5.33 5.92 -12.93
CA PHE A 36 4.03 5.87 -13.61
C PHE A 36 4.00 4.80 -14.72
N ASP A 37 5.04 4.73 -15.54
CA ASP A 37 5.11 3.78 -16.66
C ASP A 37 5.17 2.34 -16.14
N ALA A 38 5.95 2.09 -15.08
CA ALA A 38 5.97 0.80 -14.39
C ALA A 38 4.60 0.43 -13.80
N ALA A 39 3.91 1.36 -13.14
CA ALA A 39 2.59 1.12 -12.57
C ALA A 39 1.54 0.80 -13.65
N MET A 40 1.58 1.50 -14.78
CA MET A 40 0.69 1.23 -15.92
C MET A 40 0.96 -0.14 -16.53
N ARG A 41 2.24 -0.54 -16.61
CA ARG A 41 2.63 -1.87 -17.08
C ARG A 41 2.10 -2.98 -16.17
N TYR A 42 2.37 -2.91 -14.86
CA TYR A 42 1.81 -3.86 -13.90
C TYR A 42 0.29 -3.96 -13.98
N LYS A 43 -0.39 -2.81 -14.09
CA LYS A 43 -1.85 -2.78 -14.27
C LYS A 43 -2.30 -3.50 -15.54
N SER A 44 -1.59 -3.31 -16.66
CA SER A 44 -1.90 -4.00 -17.92
C SER A 44 -1.65 -5.51 -17.86
N GLU A 45 -0.69 -5.92 -17.05
CA GLU A 45 -0.35 -7.33 -16.78
C GLU A 45 -1.26 -7.96 -15.71
N GLY A 46 -2.23 -7.20 -15.16
CA GLY A 46 -3.14 -7.70 -14.13
C GLY A 46 -2.47 -7.92 -12.77
N HIS A 47 -1.36 -7.24 -12.51
CA HIS A 47 -0.62 -7.33 -11.26
C HIS A 47 -0.96 -6.15 -10.34
N ASP A 48 -1.40 -6.50 -9.13
CA ASP A 48 -1.55 -5.54 -8.06
C ASP A 48 -0.17 -5.10 -7.54
N THR A 49 -0.08 -3.83 -7.14
CA THR A 49 1.17 -3.22 -6.66
C THR A 49 1.05 -2.76 -5.22
N ILE A 50 2.17 -2.89 -4.49
CA ILE A 50 2.33 -2.40 -3.13
C ILE A 50 3.56 -1.48 -3.04
N VAL A 51 3.69 -0.76 -1.93
CA VAL A 51 4.91 0.01 -1.60
C VAL A 51 5.48 -0.47 -0.27
N LEU A 52 6.79 -0.72 -0.24
CA LEU A 52 7.55 -0.85 1.00
C LEU A 52 8.16 0.50 1.36
N ALA A 53 8.00 0.95 2.60
CA ALA A 53 8.45 2.26 3.05
C ALA A 53 9.11 2.23 4.44
N GLY A 54 9.90 3.26 4.71
CA GLY A 54 10.49 3.52 6.02
C GLY A 54 9.50 4.15 7.00
N ALA A 55 10.01 5.02 7.86
CA ALA A 55 9.19 5.78 8.81
C ALA A 55 8.54 7.00 8.12
N GLU A 56 7.43 7.47 8.69
CA GLU A 56 6.72 8.71 8.31
C GLU A 56 6.29 8.77 6.84
N TYR A 57 5.76 7.66 6.31
CA TYR A 57 5.32 7.60 4.92
C TYR A 57 4.17 8.58 4.60
N GLY A 58 4.27 9.26 3.45
CA GLY A 58 3.48 10.45 3.11
C GLY A 58 3.10 10.67 1.62
N SER A 59 3.30 9.71 0.72
CA SER A 59 3.08 9.91 -0.74
C SER A 59 2.58 8.65 -1.44
N GLY A 60 1.57 8.76 -2.32
CA GLY A 60 1.18 7.64 -3.21
C GLY A 60 -0.30 7.65 -3.57
N SER A 61 -0.63 7.36 -4.81
CA SER A 61 -1.98 7.11 -5.30
C SER A 61 -1.94 5.97 -6.31
N SER A 62 -3.01 5.18 -6.42
CA SER A 62 -3.14 4.08 -7.40
C SER A 62 -2.33 2.80 -7.11
N LEU A 63 -2.33 2.35 -5.85
CA LEU A 63 -1.71 1.10 -5.39
C LEU A 63 -2.67 0.39 -4.40
N LYS A 64 -2.50 -0.92 -4.16
CA LYS A 64 -3.43 -1.69 -3.29
C LYS A 64 -3.11 -1.57 -1.81
N ALA A 65 -1.82 -1.58 -1.47
CA ALA A 65 -1.37 -1.55 -0.08
C ALA A 65 -0.03 -0.84 0.08
N VAL A 66 0.23 -0.35 1.29
CA VAL A 66 1.55 0.17 1.71
C VAL A 66 1.96 -0.57 2.97
N ILE A 67 3.19 -1.08 3.00
CA ILE A 67 3.82 -1.62 4.20
C ILE A 67 4.93 -0.66 4.62
N ALA A 68 4.79 -0.02 5.78
CA ALA A 68 5.73 1.00 6.26
C ALA A 68 6.17 0.74 7.71
N LYS A 69 7.27 1.34 8.16
CA LYS A 69 7.60 1.36 9.60
C LYS A 69 6.56 2.17 10.37
N SER A 70 6.18 3.32 9.82
CA SER A 70 5.17 4.21 10.39
C SER A 70 4.58 5.12 9.32
N PHE A 71 3.43 5.71 9.63
CA PHE A 71 2.74 6.67 8.76
C PHE A 71 2.60 8.00 9.49
N GLU A 72 2.63 9.09 8.72
CA GLU A 72 2.06 10.35 9.19
C GLU A 72 0.54 10.18 9.36
N ARG A 73 -0.03 10.77 10.42
CA ARG A 73 -1.41 10.53 10.86
C ARG A 73 -2.44 10.88 9.78
N ILE A 74 -2.31 12.06 9.16
CA ILE A 74 -3.25 12.54 8.14
C ILE A 74 -3.10 11.72 6.86
N HIS A 75 -1.86 11.41 6.46
CA HIS A 75 -1.59 10.63 5.28
C HIS A 75 -2.19 9.22 5.37
N ARG A 76 -2.06 8.57 6.53
CA ARG A 76 -2.68 7.25 6.77
C ARG A 76 -4.18 7.28 6.51
N SER A 77 -4.90 8.26 7.09
CA SER A 77 -6.35 8.38 6.88
C SER A 77 -6.71 8.67 5.42
N ASN A 78 -5.88 9.42 4.68
CA ASN A 78 -6.08 9.64 3.24
C ASN A 78 -5.94 8.33 2.43
N LEU A 79 -4.95 7.49 2.74
CA LEU A 79 -4.78 6.18 2.11
C LEU A 79 -6.02 5.31 2.30
N VAL A 80 -6.52 5.22 3.54
CA VAL A 80 -7.75 4.48 3.85
C VAL A 80 -8.95 5.04 3.11
N GLY A 81 -9.10 6.38 3.08
CA GLY A 81 -10.16 7.05 2.34
C GLY A 81 -10.13 6.76 0.84
N MET A 82 -8.96 6.43 0.29
CA MET A 82 -8.78 5.99 -1.10
C MET A 82 -8.93 4.48 -1.31
N GLY A 83 -9.25 3.71 -0.25
CA GLY A 83 -9.36 2.26 -0.30
C GLY A 83 -8.02 1.53 -0.33
N ILE A 84 -6.93 2.21 0.02
CA ILE A 84 -5.58 1.63 0.09
C ILE A 84 -5.38 1.05 1.50
N ILE A 85 -4.79 -0.14 1.58
CA ILE A 85 -4.55 -0.84 2.86
C ILE A 85 -3.24 -0.35 3.49
N PRO A 86 -3.25 0.34 4.65
CA PRO A 86 -2.03 0.69 5.36
C PRO A 86 -1.61 -0.44 6.31
N LEU A 87 -0.38 -0.90 6.18
CA LEU A 87 0.23 -1.93 7.00
C LEU A 87 1.47 -1.36 7.69
N CYS A 88 1.62 -1.63 8.97
CA CYS A 88 2.84 -1.35 9.71
C CYS A 88 3.61 -2.63 10.01
N PHE A 89 4.93 -2.61 9.84
CA PHE A 89 5.78 -3.63 10.45
C PHE A 89 5.59 -3.66 11.98
N LYS A 90 5.91 -4.78 12.62
CA LYS A 90 5.92 -4.86 14.08
C LYS A 90 7.02 -3.96 14.67
N ALA A 91 6.88 -3.64 15.95
CA ALA A 91 7.86 -2.80 16.64
C ALA A 91 9.26 -3.44 16.56
N GLY A 92 10.22 -2.68 16.04
CA GLY A 92 11.60 -3.15 15.83
C GLY A 92 11.84 -3.88 14.50
N GLU A 93 10.82 -4.10 13.68
CA GLU A 93 10.94 -4.74 12.37
C GLU A 93 10.85 -3.74 11.23
N ASP A 94 11.50 -4.09 10.11
CA ASP A 94 11.40 -3.41 8.84
C ASP A 94 11.82 -4.29 7.66
N ALA A 95 11.82 -3.73 6.45
CA ALA A 95 12.27 -4.43 5.26
C ALA A 95 13.72 -4.94 5.36
N ASP A 96 14.65 -4.16 5.94
CA ASP A 96 16.05 -4.56 6.04
C ASP A 96 16.23 -5.65 7.12
N SER A 97 15.60 -5.53 8.30
CA SER A 97 15.67 -6.50 9.39
C SER A 97 15.02 -7.83 9.05
N LEU A 98 13.94 -7.78 8.27
CA LEU A 98 13.27 -8.96 7.74
C LEU A 98 13.96 -9.48 6.48
N GLY A 99 14.98 -8.81 5.94
CA GLY A 99 15.69 -9.19 4.72
C GLY A 99 14.77 -9.27 3.50
N LEU A 100 13.85 -8.32 3.38
CA LEU A 100 12.97 -8.12 2.23
C LEU A 100 13.69 -7.27 1.19
N THR A 101 13.82 -7.79 -0.02
CA THR A 101 14.52 -7.09 -1.11
C THR A 101 13.60 -6.22 -1.95
N GLY A 102 12.29 -6.45 -1.87
CA GLY A 102 11.26 -5.86 -2.71
C GLY A 102 11.07 -6.56 -4.06
N HIS A 103 11.92 -7.54 -4.41
CA HIS A 103 11.79 -8.33 -5.64
C HIS A 103 10.84 -9.52 -5.48
N GLU A 104 10.42 -9.81 -4.26
CA GLU A 104 9.46 -10.87 -3.94
C GLU A 104 8.05 -10.49 -4.41
N ARG A 105 7.21 -11.51 -4.62
CA ARG A 105 5.76 -11.32 -4.66
C ARG A 105 5.20 -11.41 -3.25
N TYR A 106 4.35 -10.46 -2.89
CA TYR A 106 3.77 -10.35 -1.57
C TYR A 106 2.30 -10.77 -1.59
N ASN A 107 1.92 -11.65 -0.67
CA ASN A 107 0.56 -12.05 -0.40
C ASN A 107 0.17 -11.54 0.98
N ILE A 108 -0.88 -10.72 1.05
CA ILE A 108 -1.38 -10.13 2.30
C ILE A 108 -2.66 -10.88 2.67
N GLU A 109 -2.62 -11.63 3.76
CA GLU A 109 -3.73 -12.45 4.20
C GLU A 109 -4.74 -11.60 4.98
N LEU A 110 -5.70 -11.03 4.24
CA LEU A 110 -6.85 -10.38 4.83
C LEU A 110 -7.95 -11.39 5.16
N PRO A 111 -8.70 -11.23 6.26
CA PRO A 111 -9.89 -12.04 6.53
C PRO A 111 -10.87 -11.99 5.36
N THR A 112 -11.43 -13.15 5.00
CA THR A 112 -12.40 -13.27 3.90
C THR A 112 -13.65 -12.44 4.17
N ASN A 113 -14.04 -12.33 5.43
CA ASN A 113 -15.15 -11.51 5.87
C ASN A 113 -14.63 -10.19 6.45
N LEU A 114 -14.93 -9.08 5.76
CA LEU A 114 -14.52 -7.74 6.19
C LEU A 114 -15.12 -7.35 7.55
N SER A 115 -16.24 -7.95 7.97
CA SER A 115 -16.83 -7.74 9.30
C SER A 115 -16.04 -8.39 10.43
N GLU A 116 -15.08 -9.26 10.12
CA GLU A 116 -14.17 -9.86 11.10
C GLU A 116 -12.92 -9.00 11.33
N ILE A 117 -12.66 -8.03 10.46
CA ILE A 117 -11.54 -7.11 10.64
C ILE A 117 -11.81 -6.24 11.86
N ARG A 118 -10.81 -6.13 12.74
CA ARG A 118 -10.80 -5.21 13.89
C ARG A 118 -9.76 -4.12 13.68
N PRO A 119 -10.01 -2.89 14.18
CA PRO A 119 -9.01 -1.84 14.16
C PRO A 119 -7.70 -2.28 14.81
N GLY A 120 -6.58 -2.04 14.12
CA GLY A 120 -5.24 -2.37 14.62
C GLY A 120 -4.93 -3.87 14.73
N GLN A 121 -5.72 -4.76 14.13
CA GLN A 121 -5.44 -6.20 14.16
C GLN A 121 -4.16 -6.55 13.41
N ASP A 122 -3.61 -7.72 13.72
CA ASP A 122 -2.49 -8.27 12.97
C ASP A 122 -2.96 -9.05 11.75
N VAL A 123 -2.17 -9.00 10.68
CA VAL A 123 -2.33 -9.81 9.47
C VAL A 123 -1.00 -10.45 9.11
N THR A 124 -1.06 -11.62 8.48
CA THR A 124 0.11 -12.31 7.97
C THR A 124 0.42 -11.83 6.57
N VAL A 125 1.70 -11.57 6.30
CA VAL A 125 2.21 -11.31 4.96
C VAL A 125 3.20 -12.42 4.61
N THR A 126 2.94 -13.08 3.50
CA THR A 126 3.80 -14.14 2.96
C THR A 126 4.43 -13.69 1.66
N THR A 127 5.65 -14.18 1.38
CA THR A 127 6.34 -13.95 0.11
C THR A 127 6.44 -15.25 -0.69
N ASP A 128 6.61 -15.13 -2.01
CA ASP A 128 6.82 -16.28 -2.90
C ASP A 128 8.11 -17.06 -2.62
N ASN A 129 9.10 -16.44 -1.95
CA ASN A 129 10.30 -17.14 -1.46
C ASN A 129 10.11 -17.85 -0.10
N GLY A 130 8.88 -17.90 0.42
CA GLY A 130 8.52 -18.65 1.64
C GLY A 130 8.71 -17.88 2.95
N LYS A 131 9.09 -16.60 2.92
CA LYS A 131 9.16 -15.78 4.13
C LYS A 131 7.75 -15.43 4.61
N SER A 132 7.55 -15.42 5.91
CA SER A 132 6.29 -15.05 6.55
C SER A 132 6.57 -14.12 7.72
N PHE A 133 5.79 -13.05 7.83
CA PHE A 133 5.91 -12.05 8.89
C PHE A 133 4.54 -11.43 9.20
N SER A 134 4.41 -10.84 10.38
CA SER A 134 3.18 -10.19 10.81
C SER A 134 3.26 -8.69 10.56
N CYS A 135 2.15 -8.09 10.14
CA CYS A 135 1.99 -6.64 10.06
C CYS A 135 0.73 -6.21 10.81
N ILE A 136 0.78 -5.01 11.37
CA ILE A 136 -0.38 -4.36 11.98
C ILE A 136 -1.20 -3.72 10.87
N LEU A 137 -2.47 -4.09 10.76
CA LEU A 137 -3.43 -3.48 9.87
C LEU A 137 -3.91 -2.14 10.43
N ARG A 138 -3.47 -1.05 9.83
CA ARG A 138 -3.61 0.32 10.36
C ARG A 138 -4.93 1.01 9.95
N PHE A 139 -6.02 0.26 10.04
CA PHE A 139 -7.34 0.86 10.23
C PHE A 139 -7.48 1.18 11.71
N ASP A 140 -7.53 2.47 12.06
CA ASP A 140 -7.47 2.89 13.46
C ASP A 140 -8.89 3.06 14.05
N THR A 141 -9.93 3.05 13.22
CA THR A 141 -11.34 3.21 13.64
C THR A 141 -12.30 2.33 12.83
N GLU A 142 -13.48 2.06 13.39
CA GLU A 142 -14.57 1.35 12.69
C GLU A 142 -15.08 2.12 11.45
N VAL A 143 -15.05 3.45 11.50
CA VAL A 143 -15.45 4.31 10.36
C VAL A 143 -14.51 4.12 9.17
N GLU A 144 -13.22 4.01 9.45
CA GLU A 144 -12.19 3.74 8.45
C GLU A 144 -12.37 2.35 7.80
N LEU A 145 -12.74 1.34 8.60
CA LEU A 145 -13.12 0.03 8.08
C LEU A 145 -14.36 0.09 7.19
N ALA A 146 -15.37 0.89 7.57
CA ALA A 146 -16.55 1.09 6.75
C ALA A 146 -16.20 1.73 5.40
N TYR A 147 -15.31 2.73 5.38
CA TYR A 147 -14.82 3.31 4.11
C TYR A 147 -14.12 2.27 3.25
N PHE A 148 -13.20 1.48 3.83
CA PHE A 148 -12.48 0.44 3.10
C PHE A 148 -13.44 -0.60 2.51
N ASN A 149 -14.43 -1.05 3.27
CA ASN A 149 -15.45 -2.01 2.81
C ASN A 149 -16.26 -1.50 1.60
N HIS A 150 -16.38 -0.18 1.47
CA HIS A 150 -17.06 0.45 0.34
C HIS A 150 -16.11 0.76 -0.84
N GLY A 151 -14.83 0.45 -0.72
CA GLY A 151 -13.81 0.79 -1.72
C GLY A 151 -13.33 2.24 -1.64
N GLY A 152 -13.57 2.91 -0.50
CA GLY A 152 -13.16 4.28 -0.23
C GLY A 152 -14.30 5.16 0.31
N ILE A 153 -13.93 6.37 0.75
CA ILE A 153 -14.86 7.34 1.34
C ILE A 153 -15.90 7.85 0.35
N LEU A 154 -15.50 8.14 -0.90
CA LEU A 154 -16.42 8.67 -1.91
C LEU A 154 -17.52 7.65 -2.27
N PRO A 155 -17.19 6.37 -2.58
CA PRO A 155 -18.21 5.34 -2.73
C PRO A 155 -19.14 5.19 -1.52
N TYR A 156 -18.60 5.23 -0.30
CA TYR A 156 -19.39 5.15 0.93
C TYR A 156 -20.42 6.29 1.01
N VAL A 157 -19.98 7.54 0.84
CA VAL A 157 -20.86 8.72 0.91
C VAL A 157 -21.93 8.67 -0.19
N ILE A 158 -21.57 8.33 -1.43
CA ILE A 158 -22.52 8.25 -2.54
C ILE A 158 -23.61 7.21 -2.26
N ARG A 159 -23.25 6.02 -1.75
CA ARG A 159 -24.23 4.97 -1.44
C ARG A 159 -25.15 5.35 -0.29
N ASN A 160 -24.63 6.02 0.74
CA ASN A 160 -25.46 6.50 1.84
C ASN A 160 -26.46 7.58 1.39
N LEU A 161 -26.03 8.50 0.52
CA LEU A 161 -26.93 9.52 -0.04
C LEU A 161 -28.01 8.89 -0.95
N ALA A 162 -27.65 7.89 -1.74
CA ALA A 162 -28.60 7.15 -2.58
C ALA A 162 -29.58 6.28 -1.76
N GLY A 163 -29.11 5.69 -0.65
CA GLY A 163 -29.94 4.90 0.25
C GLY A 163 -30.87 5.71 1.15
N ALA A 164 -30.57 7.00 1.38
CA ALA A 164 -31.39 7.92 2.16
C ALA A 164 -32.60 8.50 1.38
N GLN A 165 -32.78 8.14 0.10
CA GLN A 165 -33.93 8.56 -0.72
C GLN A 165 -35.10 7.57 -0.76
N ASN A 166 -35.12 6.55 0.12
CA ASN A 166 -36.25 5.63 0.29
C ASN A 166 -36.85 5.72 1.69
#